data_AF-A0A1Z1WCT0-F1
#
_entry.id   AF-A0A1Z1WCT0-F1
#
_cell.length_a   1.000
_cell.length_b   1.000
_cell.length_c   1.000
_cell.angle_alpha   90.00
_cell.angle_beta   90.00
_cell.angle_gamma   90.00
#
_symmetry.space_group_name_H-M   'P 1'
#
loop_
_entity.id
_entity.type
_entity.pdbx_description
1 polymer ?
#
loop_
_entity_poly.entity_id
_entity_poly.type
_entity_poly.pdbx_seq_one_letter_code
_entity_poly.pdbx_strand_id
1 'polypeptide(L)'
;MRTYRTLTATASLVLALGGAALAAPAAQAAPATSAAVVHDGDELVYKATPGQKNQLKVDEKIVSRGEFEQYHEVTFRDRAAITISAAAAEWDECAYPSPGDRTVVRCAFEVPLGSDDSDTYQVDLGDRDDTATLPADGEAWGRVHGGTGDDRLKGSANAMLHGDAGKDHLDGGGGPKGFGSYGGSGNDTLVNCGQDCFGGTGDDALSGNREENNLHGDDGNDVLRGKSGADTLYGGKGNDKLYGEAGNDTLWGNSGDDVLWGGTGTDTLKGGSGRNELHQD
;
A
#
# COMPACT_ATOMS: atom_id res chain seq x y z
N MET A 1 28.26 -33.83 -18.17
CA MET A 1 28.36 -34.53 -19.47
C MET A 1 27.55 -35.81 -19.43
N ARG A 2 26.66 -36.00 -20.42
CA ARG A 2 26.10 -37.27 -20.93
C ARG A 2 25.35 -38.19 -19.93
N THR A 3 24.02 -38.11 -19.93
CA THR A 3 23.05 -38.97 -20.67
C THR A 3 22.90 -40.38 -20.09
N TYR A 4 21.80 -40.59 -19.37
CA TYR A 4 21.28 -41.91 -19.06
C TYR A 4 20.46 -42.41 -20.26
N ARG A 5 20.86 -43.55 -20.83
CA ARG A 5 20.02 -44.35 -21.74
C ARG A 5 19.09 -45.21 -20.89
N THR A 6 17.80 -45.06 -21.17
CA THR A 6 16.70 -45.86 -20.65
C THR A 6 16.82 -47.32 -21.09
N LEU A 7 16.63 -48.23 -20.14
CA LEU A 7 16.30 -49.64 -20.39
C LEU A 7 14.93 -49.88 -19.77
N THR A 8 13.93 -50.00 -20.66
CA THR A 8 12.59 -50.47 -20.34
C THR A 8 12.64 -51.98 -20.10
N ALA A 9 12.13 -52.42 -18.95
CA ALA A 9 11.71 -53.79 -18.75
C ALA A 9 10.24 -53.79 -18.32
N THR A 10 9.41 -54.39 -19.17
CA THR A 10 8.00 -54.68 -18.97
C THR A 10 7.80 -55.90 -18.09
N ALA A 11 6.80 -55.82 -17.20
CA ALA A 11 5.83 -56.85 -16.79
C ALA A 11 5.58 -56.71 -15.28
N SER A 12 4.39 -56.91 -14.70
CA SER A 12 2.99 -57.02 -15.12
C SER A 12 2.23 -57.17 -13.79
N LEU A 13 1.03 -56.62 -13.72
CA LEU A 13 -0.13 -57.16 -12.99
C LEU A 13 -0.09 -57.17 -11.44
N VAL A 14 -0.92 -56.32 -10.79
CA VAL A 14 -1.83 -56.73 -9.70
C VAL A 14 -3.04 -55.78 -9.62
N LEU A 15 -4.21 -56.39 -9.78
CA LEU A 15 -5.50 -56.23 -9.08
C LEU A 15 -5.83 -54.94 -8.27
N ALA A 16 -6.90 -54.31 -8.74
CA ALA A 16 -8.05 -53.76 -8.02
C ALA A 16 -7.85 -53.01 -6.70
N LEU A 17 -8.25 -51.73 -6.71
CA LEU A 17 -9.25 -51.17 -5.79
C LEU A 17 -9.80 -49.89 -6.44
N GLY A 18 -11.13 -49.78 -6.53
CA GLY A 18 -11.82 -48.58 -6.96
C GLY A 18 -11.58 -47.46 -5.96
N GLY A 19 -10.47 -46.75 -6.10
CA GLY A 19 -10.26 -45.46 -5.49
C GLY A 19 -10.92 -44.43 -6.39
N ALA A 20 -12.06 -43.89 -5.96
CA ALA A 20 -12.46 -42.57 -6.42
C ALA A 20 -11.28 -41.64 -6.11
N ALA A 21 -10.52 -41.28 -7.14
CA ALA A 21 -9.59 -40.18 -7.05
C ALA A 21 -10.45 -38.98 -6.66
N LEU A 22 -10.32 -38.55 -5.40
CA LEU A 22 -10.73 -37.22 -4.99
C LEU A 22 -9.87 -36.29 -5.83
N ALA A 23 -10.40 -35.91 -7.00
CA ALA A 23 -9.86 -34.84 -7.78
C ALA A 23 -9.76 -33.65 -6.82
N ALA A 24 -8.55 -33.16 -6.61
CA ALA A 24 -8.36 -31.81 -6.09
C ALA A 24 -9.34 -30.91 -6.85
N PRO A 25 -10.13 -30.06 -6.16
CA PRO A 25 -11.11 -29.24 -6.85
C PRO A 25 -10.36 -28.46 -7.92
N ALA A 26 -10.68 -28.77 -9.18
CA ALA A 26 -10.10 -28.11 -10.32
C ALA A 26 -10.22 -26.61 -10.05
N ALA A 27 -9.11 -25.87 -10.23
CA ALA A 27 -9.09 -24.43 -10.22
C ALA A 27 -10.18 -23.93 -11.19
N GLN A 28 -11.38 -23.72 -10.67
CA GLN A 28 -12.56 -23.42 -11.47
C GLN A 28 -12.49 -21.92 -11.72
N ALA A 29 -11.80 -21.58 -12.81
CA ALA A 29 -11.56 -20.23 -13.30
C ALA A 29 -12.80 -19.37 -13.06
N ALA A 30 -12.67 -18.37 -12.19
CA ALA A 30 -13.70 -17.34 -12.10
C ALA A 30 -13.74 -16.58 -13.45
N PRO A 31 -14.88 -15.95 -13.80
CA PRO A 31 -14.95 -15.15 -15.02
C PRO A 31 -13.82 -14.11 -15.04
N ALA A 32 -13.35 -13.75 -16.23
CA ALA A 32 -12.22 -12.84 -16.49
C ALA A 32 -12.48 -11.36 -16.09
N THR A 33 -13.25 -11.14 -15.03
CA THR A 33 -13.80 -9.85 -14.56
C THR A 33 -13.66 -9.69 -13.05
N SER A 34 -12.73 -10.41 -12.44
CA SER A 34 -12.54 -10.47 -11.00
C SER A 34 -11.06 -10.32 -10.68
N ALA A 35 -10.77 -9.46 -9.71
CA ALA A 35 -9.44 -9.28 -9.13
C ALA A 35 -8.74 -10.63 -8.85
N ALA A 36 -7.42 -10.61 -8.84
CA ALA A 36 -6.61 -11.80 -8.64
C ALA A 36 -5.59 -11.57 -7.54
N VAL A 37 -5.38 -12.60 -6.72
CA VAL A 37 -4.19 -12.71 -5.88
C VAL A 37 -3.16 -13.55 -6.64
N VAL A 38 -2.00 -12.94 -6.86
CA VAL A 38 -0.91 -13.49 -7.67
C VAL A 38 0.40 -13.44 -6.90
N HIS A 39 1.30 -14.37 -7.22
CA HIS A 39 2.70 -14.32 -6.82
C HIS A 39 3.48 -13.71 -7.99
N ASP A 40 4.08 -12.53 -7.80
CA ASP A 40 4.80 -11.80 -8.83
C ASP A 40 6.21 -11.46 -8.35
N GLY A 41 7.22 -12.10 -8.95
CA GLY A 41 8.58 -12.04 -8.43
C GLY A 41 8.68 -12.75 -7.09
N ASP A 42 9.02 -12.00 -6.04
CA ASP A 42 9.14 -12.49 -4.66
C ASP A 42 8.00 -11.95 -3.77
N GLU A 43 6.94 -11.37 -4.35
CA GLU A 43 5.88 -10.68 -3.61
C GLU A 43 4.47 -11.19 -3.93
N LEU A 44 3.64 -11.18 -2.89
CA LEU A 44 2.21 -11.44 -2.98
C LEU A 44 1.48 -10.16 -3.41
N VAL A 45 0.70 -10.23 -4.49
CA VAL A 45 0.01 -9.06 -5.05
C VAL A 45 -1.48 -9.31 -5.21
N TYR A 46 -2.30 -8.44 -4.65
CA TYR A 46 -3.69 -8.26 -5.05
C TYR A 46 -3.74 -7.35 -6.28
N LYS A 47 -4.31 -7.82 -7.39
CA LYS A 47 -4.45 -7.07 -8.64
C LYS A 47 -5.92 -6.96 -9.03
N ALA A 48 -6.47 -5.74 -9.02
CA ALA A 48 -7.79 -5.48 -9.55
C ALA A 48 -7.86 -5.79 -11.05
N THR A 49 -9.08 -6.10 -11.54
CA THR A 49 -9.31 -6.22 -12.98
C THR A 49 -9.71 -4.86 -13.54
N PRO A 50 -9.25 -4.47 -14.75
CA PRO A 50 -9.68 -3.22 -15.37
C PRO A 50 -11.21 -3.08 -15.43
N GLY A 51 -11.70 -1.91 -15.09
CA GLY A 51 -13.10 -1.56 -14.98
C GLY A 51 -13.79 -2.04 -13.69
N GLN A 52 -13.13 -2.82 -12.85
CA GLN A 52 -13.64 -3.22 -11.55
C GLN A 52 -13.55 -2.03 -10.60
N LYS A 53 -14.61 -1.81 -9.83
CA LYS A 53 -14.56 -0.92 -8.67
C LYS A 53 -14.32 -1.78 -7.43
N ASN A 54 -13.43 -1.45 -6.53
CA ASN A 54 -12.98 -2.31 -5.45
C ASN A 54 -13.29 -1.66 -4.09
N GLN A 55 -13.64 -2.52 -3.12
CA GLN A 55 -13.79 -2.15 -1.72
C GLN A 55 -12.97 -3.12 -0.88
N LEU A 56 -11.65 -2.99 -1.01
CA LEU A 56 -10.70 -3.90 -0.41
C LEU A 56 -10.54 -3.61 1.09
N LYS A 57 -10.62 -4.65 1.89
CA LYS A 57 -10.15 -4.67 3.27
C LYS A 57 -9.08 -5.75 3.39
N VAL A 58 -7.96 -5.38 4.02
CA VAL A 58 -6.90 -6.31 4.35
C VAL A 58 -6.89 -6.53 5.86
N ASP A 59 -6.78 -7.79 6.28
CA ASP A 59 -6.51 -8.17 7.66
C ASP A 59 -5.17 -8.92 7.70
N GLU A 60 -4.33 -8.63 8.69
CA GLU A 60 -2.99 -9.21 8.85
C GLU A 60 -2.84 -9.82 10.25
N LYS A 61 -2.02 -10.86 10.36
CA LYS A 61 -1.51 -11.37 11.64
C LYS A 61 -0.30 -12.28 11.42
N ILE A 62 0.59 -12.32 12.41
CA ILE A 62 1.65 -13.33 12.47
C ILE A 62 1.12 -14.55 13.23
N VAL A 63 1.25 -15.72 12.63
CA VAL A 63 0.84 -17.00 13.24
C VAL A 63 2.03 -17.95 13.33
N SER A 64 2.18 -18.61 14.47
CA SER A 64 3.17 -19.67 14.62
C SER A 64 2.59 -21.01 14.21
N ARG A 65 3.34 -21.76 13.40
CA ARG A 65 2.96 -23.09 12.90
C ARG A 65 3.99 -24.14 13.30
N GLY A 66 4.16 -24.32 14.61
CA GLY A 66 5.19 -25.21 15.15
C GLY A 66 6.11 -24.44 16.08
N GLU A 67 7.26 -25.03 16.41
CA GLU A 67 8.15 -24.45 17.42
C GLU A 67 9.04 -23.33 16.85
N PHE A 68 9.32 -23.35 15.53
CA PHE A 68 10.26 -22.44 14.87
C PHE A 68 9.73 -21.79 13.59
N GLU A 69 8.49 -22.09 13.21
CA GLU A 69 7.91 -21.58 11.97
C GLU A 69 6.93 -20.45 12.31
N GLN A 70 7.19 -19.27 11.75
CA GLN A 70 6.28 -18.13 11.77
C GLN A 70 5.80 -17.88 10.35
N TYR A 71 4.52 -17.57 10.22
CA TYR A 71 3.90 -17.23 8.95
C TYR A 71 3.19 -15.89 9.11
N HIS A 72 3.33 -15.05 8.10
CA HIS A 72 2.52 -13.86 7.98
C HIS A 72 1.26 -14.21 7.20
N GLU A 73 0.11 -14.17 7.87
CA GLU A 73 -1.19 -14.48 7.29
C GLU A 73 -1.88 -13.18 6.87
N VAL A 74 -2.08 -13.02 5.56
CA VAL A 74 -2.76 -11.87 4.96
C VAL A 74 -4.11 -12.32 4.40
N THR A 75 -5.17 -11.61 4.76
CA THR A 75 -6.53 -11.87 4.27
C THR A 75 -7.05 -10.69 3.48
N PHE A 76 -7.26 -10.90 2.19
CA PHE A 76 -7.92 -9.94 1.30
C PHE A 76 -9.43 -10.18 1.28
N ARG A 77 -10.21 -9.12 1.47
CA ARG A 77 -11.67 -9.12 1.38
C ARG A 77 -12.11 -8.03 0.43
N ASP A 78 -12.87 -8.36 -0.60
CA ASP A 78 -13.40 -7.38 -1.53
C ASP A 78 -14.91 -7.61 -1.76
N ARG A 79 -15.60 -6.64 -2.36
CA ARG A 79 -17.01 -6.77 -2.72
C ARG A 79 -17.25 -7.71 -3.89
N ALA A 80 -16.24 -7.91 -4.75
CA ALA A 80 -16.30 -8.78 -5.91
C ALA A 80 -15.59 -10.11 -5.62
N ALA A 81 -15.80 -11.09 -6.50
CA ALA A 81 -15.02 -12.31 -6.44
C ALA A 81 -13.53 -11.99 -6.65
N ILE A 82 -12.68 -12.75 -5.98
CA ILE A 82 -11.22 -12.72 -6.10
C ILE A 82 -10.81 -14.10 -6.61
N THR A 83 -9.87 -14.13 -7.55
CA THR A 83 -9.23 -15.36 -8.04
C THR A 83 -7.89 -15.58 -7.37
N ILE A 84 -7.44 -16.83 -7.37
CA ILE A 84 -6.12 -17.19 -6.85
C ILE A 84 -5.35 -17.80 -8.02
N SER A 85 -4.19 -17.25 -8.34
CA SER A 85 -3.30 -17.85 -9.33
C SER A 85 -2.71 -19.17 -8.82
N ALA A 86 -2.30 -20.06 -9.73
CA ALA A 86 -1.64 -21.30 -9.33
C ALA A 86 -0.37 -21.03 -8.51
N ALA A 87 0.41 -20.01 -8.89
CA ALA A 87 1.61 -19.62 -8.16
C ALA A 87 1.28 -19.13 -6.75
N ALA A 88 0.31 -18.24 -6.57
CA ALA A 88 -0.08 -17.77 -5.25
C ALA A 88 -0.62 -18.92 -4.35
N ALA A 89 -1.32 -19.89 -4.94
CA ALA A 89 -1.79 -21.06 -4.20
C ALA A 89 -0.64 -21.98 -3.75
N GLU A 90 0.43 -22.09 -4.54
CA GLU A 90 1.56 -22.97 -4.28
C GLU A 90 2.64 -22.33 -3.38
N TRP A 91 2.98 -21.07 -3.63
CA TRP A 91 4.09 -20.38 -2.98
C TRP A 91 3.66 -19.60 -1.73
N ASP A 92 2.45 -19.03 -1.74
CA ASP A 92 1.93 -18.18 -0.65
C ASP A 92 0.75 -18.82 0.09
N GLU A 93 0.54 -20.13 -0.13
CA GLU A 93 -0.55 -20.93 0.43
C GLU A 93 -1.95 -20.30 0.32
N CYS A 94 -2.18 -19.51 -0.73
CA CYS A 94 -3.45 -18.80 -0.88
C CYS A 94 -4.63 -19.76 -1.08
N ALA A 95 -5.67 -19.58 -0.27
CA ALA A 95 -6.88 -20.39 -0.32
C ALA A 95 -8.14 -19.58 0.04
N TYR A 96 -9.30 -20.08 -0.39
CA TYR A 96 -10.60 -19.58 0.09
C TYR A 96 -10.90 -20.15 1.48
N PRO A 97 -11.09 -19.32 2.52
CA PRO A 97 -11.32 -19.81 3.88
C PRO A 97 -12.67 -20.53 4.05
N SER A 98 -13.66 -20.22 3.22
CA SER A 98 -15.01 -20.77 3.30
C SER A 98 -15.45 -21.33 1.93
N PRO A 99 -15.99 -22.56 1.86
CA PRO A 99 -16.48 -23.13 0.60
C PRO A 99 -17.57 -22.25 -0.03
N GLY A 100 -17.38 -21.89 -1.30
CA GLY A 100 -18.34 -21.09 -2.08
C GLY A 100 -18.25 -19.58 -1.90
N ASP A 101 -17.51 -19.10 -0.90
CA ASP A 101 -17.20 -17.68 -0.76
C ASP A 101 -15.91 -17.35 -1.51
N ARG A 102 -16.05 -16.56 -2.59
CA ARG A 102 -14.91 -16.08 -3.39
C ARG A 102 -14.57 -14.63 -3.12
N THR A 103 -15.23 -13.97 -2.17
CA THR A 103 -14.96 -12.57 -1.81
C THR A 103 -13.81 -12.42 -0.82
N VAL A 104 -13.32 -13.56 -0.30
CA VAL A 104 -12.27 -13.63 0.71
C VAL A 104 -11.19 -14.60 0.27
N VAL A 105 -9.95 -14.12 0.21
CA VAL A 105 -8.75 -14.94 0.00
C VAL A 105 -7.84 -14.76 1.20
N ARG A 106 -7.36 -15.87 1.76
CA ARG A 106 -6.33 -15.86 2.80
C ARG A 106 -5.08 -16.52 2.25
N CYS A 107 -3.96 -15.85 2.41
CA CYS A 107 -2.63 -16.35 2.07
C CYS A 107 -1.79 -16.42 3.35
N ALA A 108 -0.79 -17.27 3.34
CA ALA A 108 0.18 -17.39 4.41
C ALA A 108 1.53 -17.76 3.82
N PHE A 109 2.50 -16.89 3.98
CA PHE A 109 3.88 -17.10 3.55
C PHE A 109 4.77 -17.17 4.79
N GLU A 110 5.79 -18.02 4.71
CA GLU A 110 6.72 -18.29 5.80
C GLU A 110 7.65 -17.09 6.01
N VAL A 111 7.76 -16.61 7.25
CA VAL A 111 8.70 -15.56 7.65
C VAL A 111 10.05 -16.24 7.92
N PRO A 112 11.11 -16.00 7.12
CA PRO A 112 12.38 -16.69 7.28
C PRO A 112 13.01 -16.40 8.66
N LEU A 113 13.62 -17.43 9.27
CA LEU A 113 14.32 -17.29 10.55
C LEU A 113 15.44 -16.23 10.47
N GLY A 114 15.31 -15.15 11.24
CA GLY A 114 16.27 -14.04 11.26
C GLY A 114 16.04 -13.00 10.16
N SER A 115 14.92 -13.08 9.43
CA SER A 115 14.38 -11.96 8.65
C SER A 115 14.04 -10.79 9.59
N ASP A 116 14.16 -9.56 9.11
CA ASP A 116 13.78 -8.34 9.84
C ASP A 116 12.30 -7.95 9.58
N ASP A 117 11.48 -8.96 9.29
CA ASP A 117 10.03 -8.89 9.14
C ASP A 117 9.53 -7.96 8.01
N SER A 118 10.34 -7.75 6.96
CA SER A 118 9.97 -6.94 5.79
C SER A 118 9.18 -7.70 4.71
N ASP A 119 8.39 -8.71 5.08
CA ASP A 119 7.55 -9.40 4.10
C ASP A 119 6.39 -8.48 3.68
N THR A 120 6.56 -7.86 2.52
CA THR A 120 5.58 -6.93 1.96
C THR A 120 4.57 -7.68 1.10
N TYR A 121 3.34 -7.17 1.06
CA TYR A 121 2.40 -7.50 0.00
C TYR A 121 2.06 -6.21 -0.73
N GLN A 122 1.64 -6.36 -1.98
CA GLN A 122 1.20 -5.25 -2.79
C GLN A 122 -0.30 -5.33 -3.10
N VAL A 123 -0.90 -4.16 -3.23
CA VAL A 123 -2.27 -3.97 -3.69
C VAL A 123 -2.22 -3.01 -4.87
N ASP A 124 -2.77 -3.43 -6.00
CA ASP A 124 -3.03 -2.62 -7.19
C ASP A 124 -4.55 -2.58 -7.40
N LEU A 125 -5.15 -1.39 -7.19
CA LEU A 125 -6.60 -1.18 -7.30
C LEU A 125 -7.05 -0.89 -8.74
N GLY A 126 -6.14 -0.61 -9.67
CA GLY A 126 -6.47 -0.56 -11.10
C GLY A 126 -6.94 0.81 -11.59
N ASP A 127 -8.18 0.92 -12.08
CA ASP A 127 -8.59 2.03 -12.94
C ASP A 127 -9.91 2.75 -12.58
N ARG A 128 -10.43 2.51 -11.38
CA ARG A 128 -11.69 3.11 -10.89
C ARG A 128 -11.48 3.74 -9.52
N ASP A 129 -12.43 4.61 -9.15
CA ASP A 129 -12.53 5.14 -7.81
C ASP A 129 -12.75 4.02 -6.78
N ASP A 130 -11.69 3.61 -6.11
CA ASP A 130 -11.65 2.44 -5.26
C ASP A 130 -11.34 2.80 -3.82
N THR A 131 -11.48 1.80 -2.96
CA THR A 131 -11.12 1.98 -1.55
C THR A 131 -10.30 0.79 -1.08
N ALA A 132 -9.21 1.06 -0.36
CA ALA A 132 -8.47 0.06 0.39
C ALA A 132 -8.36 0.47 1.87
N THR A 133 -8.62 -0.46 2.77
CA THR A 133 -8.38 -0.26 4.21
C THR A 133 -7.50 -1.39 4.73
N LEU A 134 -6.33 -1.00 5.21
CA LEU A 134 -5.37 -1.85 5.89
C LEU A 134 -5.56 -1.73 7.42
N PRO A 135 -5.04 -2.68 8.20
CA PRO A 135 -5.10 -2.62 9.66
C PRO A 135 -4.41 -1.35 10.19
N ALA A 136 -4.98 -0.73 11.23
CA ALA A 136 -4.43 0.50 11.81
C ALA A 136 -3.13 0.26 12.59
N ASP A 137 -2.97 -0.97 13.09
CA ASP A 137 -1.84 -1.52 13.82
C ASP A 137 -1.06 -2.56 12.99
N GLY A 138 -1.23 -2.55 11.67
CA GLY A 138 -0.51 -3.43 10.76
C GLY A 138 1.00 -3.24 10.91
N GLU A 139 1.68 -4.30 11.32
CA GLU A 139 3.14 -4.35 11.46
C GLU A 139 3.81 -4.59 10.10
N ALA A 140 3.08 -5.12 9.12
CA ALA A 140 3.60 -5.35 7.78
C ALA A 140 3.56 -4.10 6.91
N TRP A 141 4.55 -3.98 6.03
CA TRP A 141 4.66 -2.87 5.09
C TRP A 141 3.84 -3.17 3.84
N GLY A 142 2.52 -3.10 3.96
CA GLY A 142 1.62 -3.18 2.81
C GLY A 142 1.82 -1.99 1.87
N ARG A 143 2.15 -2.26 0.60
CA ARG A 143 2.20 -1.23 -0.45
C ARG A 143 0.88 -1.20 -1.20
N VAL A 144 0.24 -0.04 -1.26
CA VAL A 144 -1.04 0.15 -1.93
C VAL A 144 -0.86 1.20 -3.03
N HIS A 145 -1.28 0.82 -4.23
CA HIS A 145 -1.41 1.67 -5.41
C HIS A 145 -2.90 1.79 -5.74
N GLY A 146 -3.40 3.03 -5.75
CA GLY A 146 -4.75 3.37 -6.21
C GLY A 146 -4.91 3.15 -7.71
N GLY A 147 -3.87 3.51 -8.46
CA GLY A 147 -3.86 3.39 -9.91
C GLY A 147 -4.47 4.62 -10.57
N THR A 148 -5.53 4.47 -11.35
CA THR A 148 -6.26 5.64 -11.86
C THR A 148 -7.65 5.72 -11.25
N GLY A 149 -8.14 6.92 -10.96
CA GLY A 149 -9.45 7.12 -10.36
C GLY A 149 -9.34 7.94 -9.09
N ASP A 150 -10.47 8.34 -8.50
CA ASP A 150 -10.45 9.09 -7.24
C ASP A 150 -10.54 8.11 -6.04
N ASP A 151 -9.38 7.70 -5.52
CA ASP A 151 -9.24 6.61 -4.57
C ASP A 151 -9.33 7.04 -3.10
N ARG A 152 -9.67 6.09 -2.22
CA ARG A 152 -9.62 6.28 -0.76
C ARG A 152 -8.81 5.18 -0.11
N LEU A 153 -7.60 5.53 0.31
CA LEU A 153 -6.65 4.60 0.88
C LEU A 153 -6.48 4.92 2.36
N LYS A 154 -6.59 3.90 3.21
CA LYS A 154 -6.40 4.03 4.65
C LYS A 154 -5.48 2.93 5.15
N GLY A 155 -4.43 3.30 5.88
CA GLY A 155 -3.48 2.35 6.44
C GLY A 155 -2.90 2.77 7.79
N SER A 156 -2.11 1.88 8.39
CA SER A 156 -1.29 2.22 9.56
C SER A 156 -0.22 3.25 9.19
N ALA A 157 0.53 3.74 10.18
CA ALA A 157 1.71 4.54 9.93
C ALA A 157 2.76 3.79 9.09
N ASN A 158 2.77 2.46 9.07
CA ASN A 158 3.77 1.66 8.36
C ASN A 158 3.40 1.37 6.89
N ALA A 159 2.15 1.60 6.48
CA ALA A 159 1.71 1.34 5.13
C ALA A 159 2.38 2.32 4.13
N MET A 160 2.61 1.86 2.89
CA MET A 160 3.05 2.73 1.80
C MET A 160 1.85 2.99 0.90
N LEU A 161 1.31 4.20 0.92
CA LEU A 161 0.10 4.56 0.17
C LEU A 161 0.48 5.42 -1.04
N HIS A 162 0.06 5.01 -2.22
CA HIS A 162 0.21 5.76 -3.47
C HIS A 162 -1.18 5.92 -4.08
N GLY A 163 -1.66 7.17 -4.20
CA GLY A 163 -2.89 7.49 -4.92
C GLY A 163 -2.74 7.24 -6.42
N ASP A 164 -1.57 7.62 -6.95
CA ASP A 164 -1.19 7.55 -8.35
C ASP A 164 -1.89 8.61 -9.21
N ALA A 165 -2.99 8.33 -9.90
CA ALA A 165 -3.63 9.32 -10.78
C ALA A 165 -5.11 9.53 -10.45
N GLY A 166 -5.47 10.73 -10.04
CA GLY A 166 -6.84 11.09 -9.71
C GLY A 166 -6.87 12.09 -8.58
N LYS A 167 -8.02 12.22 -7.91
CA LYS A 167 -8.14 13.02 -6.69
C LYS A 167 -8.28 12.12 -5.50
N ASP A 168 -7.14 11.79 -4.92
CA ASP A 168 -7.03 10.70 -3.97
C ASP A 168 -7.14 11.21 -2.53
N HIS A 169 -7.64 10.33 -1.68
CA HIS A 169 -7.71 10.57 -0.25
C HIS A 169 -6.95 9.49 0.51
N LEU A 170 -5.79 9.87 1.03
CA LEU A 170 -4.89 8.99 1.77
C LEU A 170 -4.93 9.34 3.26
N ASP A 171 -5.26 8.36 4.10
CA ASP A 171 -5.29 8.49 5.56
C ASP A 171 -4.33 7.50 6.22
N GLY A 172 -3.20 8.01 6.73
CA GLY A 172 -2.10 7.22 7.27
C GLY A 172 -0.93 7.08 6.30
N GLY A 173 -0.18 5.99 6.45
CA GLY A 173 1.07 5.73 5.72
C GLY A 173 2.25 6.56 6.24
N GLY A 174 3.39 6.54 5.53
CA GLY A 174 4.57 7.35 5.89
C GLY A 174 5.59 6.65 6.80
N GLY A 175 5.70 5.31 6.72
CA GLY A 175 6.45 4.42 7.63
C GLY A 175 7.86 4.85 8.03
N PRO A 176 8.43 4.22 9.08
CA PRO A 176 9.78 4.51 9.52
C PRO A 176 10.78 4.28 8.37
N LYS A 177 11.77 5.17 8.21
CA LYS A 177 12.89 5.08 7.23
C LYS A 177 12.64 5.59 5.80
N GLY A 178 11.70 6.51 5.57
CA GLY A 178 11.59 7.16 4.26
C GLY A 178 10.52 6.62 3.32
N PHE A 179 9.58 5.83 3.84
CA PHE A 179 8.51 5.24 3.04
C PHE A 179 7.28 6.12 3.13
N GLY A 180 7.09 7.01 2.16
CA GLY A 180 6.09 8.07 2.23
C GLY A 180 4.65 7.65 1.88
N SER A 181 3.75 8.61 2.05
CA SER A 181 2.47 8.64 1.32
C SER A 181 2.61 9.55 0.10
N TYR A 182 2.13 9.10 -1.05
CA TYR A 182 2.29 9.80 -2.33
C TYR A 182 0.91 10.02 -2.95
N GLY A 183 0.50 11.27 -3.16
CA GLY A 183 -0.72 11.60 -3.89
C GLY A 183 -0.58 11.18 -5.34
N GLY A 184 0.36 11.82 -6.05
CA GLY A 184 0.69 11.50 -7.42
C GLY A 184 0.26 12.62 -8.34
N SER A 185 -0.71 12.37 -9.22
CA SER A 185 -1.24 13.40 -10.13
C SER A 185 -2.71 13.66 -9.88
N GLY A 186 -3.06 14.95 -9.82
CA GLY A 186 -4.40 15.42 -9.52
C GLY A 186 -4.40 16.17 -8.20
N ASN A 187 -5.58 16.38 -7.61
CA ASN A 187 -5.69 17.23 -6.42
C ASN A 187 -5.99 16.33 -5.24
N ASP A 188 -4.96 16.02 -4.48
CA ASP A 188 -4.96 14.97 -3.48
C ASP A 188 -5.15 15.51 -2.07
N THR A 189 -5.59 14.64 -1.19
CA THR A 189 -5.74 14.93 0.23
C THR A 189 -5.04 13.85 1.04
N LEU A 190 -3.89 14.19 1.62
CA LEU A 190 -3.10 13.32 2.48
C LEU A 190 -3.27 13.78 3.92
N VAL A 191 -3.78 12.90 4.79
CA VAL A 191 -4.03 13.21 6.20
C VAL A 191 -3.42 12.16 7.12
N ASN A 192 -2.93 12.61 8.28
CA ASN A 192 -2.28 11.75 9.28
C ASN A 192 -1.13 10.93 8.67
N CYS A 193 -0.54 11.44 7.60
CA CYS A 193 0.60 10.82 6.99
C CYS A 193 1.78 10.89 8.00
N GLY A 194 2.61 9.87 7.97
CA GLY A 194 3.74 9.68 8.86
C GLY A 194 4.90 10.61 8.55
N GLN A 195 6.12 10.08 8.55
CA GLN A 195 7.32 10.91 8.45
C GLN A 195 7.45 11.63 7.11
N ASP A 196 7.08 11.01 5.99
CA ASP A 196 7.23 11.64 4.66
C ASP A 196 5.93 11.62 3.85
N CYS A 197 5.55 12.77 3.29
CA CYS A 197 4.33 12.94 2.51
C CYS A 197 4.59 13.81 1.28
N PHE A 198 4.10 13.36 0.12
CA PHE A 198 4.32 14.01 -1.17
C PHE A 198 2.97 14.18 -1.87
N GLY A 199 2.60 15.43 -2.19
CA GLY A 199 1.40 15.75 -2.96
C GLY A 199 1.56 15.31 -4.40
N GLY A 200 2.57 15.86 -5.08
CA GLY A 200 2.94 15.49 -6.43
C GLY A 200 2.60 16.60 -7.41
N THR A 201 1.68 16.37 -8.34
CA THR A 201 1.23 17.42 -9.27
C THR A 201 -0.24 17.72 -9.08
N GLY A 202 -0.61 18.99 -8.98
CA GLY A 202 -1.98 19.47 -8.79
C GLY A 202 -2.08 20.27 -7.49
N ASP A 203 -3.25 20.81 -7.16
CA ASP A 203 -3.37 21.60 -5.91
C ASP A 203 -3.76 20.67 -4.75
N ASP A 204 -2.79 20.37 -3.88
CA ASP A 204 -2.88 19.32 -2.87
C ASP A 204 -3.12 19.85 -1.46
N ALA A 205 -3.70 19.00 -0.60
CA ALA A 205 -3.92 19.27 0.81
C ALA A 205 -3.23 18.21 1.68
N LEU A 206 -2.13 18.59 2.32
CA LEU A 206 -1.30 17.72 3.13
C LEU A 206 -1.40 18.08 4.61
N SER A 207 -1.56 17.06 5.45
CA SER A 207 -1.50 17.21 6.89
C SER A 207 -0.78 16.03 7.54
N GLY A 208 0.31 16.35 8.24
CA GLY A 208 1.09 15.41 9.02
C GLY A 208 0.34 14.82 10.22
N ASN A 209 1.07 14.22 11.15
CA ASN A 209 0.53 13.64 12.37
C ASN A 209 0.86 14.51 13.60
N ARG A 210 1.33 13.97 14.72
CA ARG A 210 1.78 14.78 15.89
C ARG A 210 3.27 14.57 16.19
N GLU A 211 3.96 13.95 15.25
CA GLU A 211 5.39 13.65 15.30
C GLU A 211 6.09 14.58 14.29
N GLU A 212 7.40 14.45 14.16
CA GLU A 212 8.15 15.15 13.11
C GLU A 212 7.77 14.62 11.73
N ASN A 213 7.26 15.52 10.88
CA ASN A 213 6.83 15.23 9.50
C ASN A 213 7.63 16.06 8.47
N ASN A 214 7.88 15.46 7.31
CA ASN A 214 8.37 16.08 6.09
C ASN A 214 7.23 16.12 5.07
N LEU A 215 6.70 17.31 4.80
CA LEU A 215 5.61 17.51 3.86
C LEU A 215 6.11 18.22 2.61
N HIS A 216 5.80 17.66 1.44
CA HIS A 216 6.17 18.19 0.14
C HIS A 216 4.89 18.40 -0.69
N GLY A 217 4.55 19.66 -0.99
CA GLY A 217 3.44 19.99 -1.90
C GLY A 217 3.77 19.61 -3.34
N ASP A 218 5.01 19.90 -3.74
CA ASP A 218 5.58 19.66 -5.07
C ASP A 218 5.04 20.66 -6.11
N ASP A 219 4.31 20.25 -7.16
CA ASP A 219 3.84 21.15 -8.22
C ASP A 219 2.35 21.48 -8.03
N GLY A 220 1.99 22.68 -7.61
CA GLY A 220 0.61 22.95 -7.20
C GLY A 220 0.45 24.27 -6.46
N ASN A 221 -0.79 24.69 -6.18
CA ASN A 221 -1.03 25.67 -5.11
C ASN A 221 -1.47 24.90 -3.87
N ASP A 222 -0.51 24.54 -3.04
CA ASP A 222 -0.71 23.51 -2.03
C ASP A 222 -1.05 24.10 -0.66
N VAL A 223 -1.66 23.26 0.18
CA VAL A 223 -1.93 23.57 1.58
C VAL A 223 -1.28 22.51 2.47
N LEU A 224 -0.24 22.90 3.19
CA LEU A 224 0.54 22.02 4.06
C LEU A 224 0.33 22.38 5.54
N ARG A 225 0.09 21.38 6.39
CA ARG A 225 -0.07 21.53 7.85
C ARG A 225 0.77 20.52 8.62
N GLY A 226 1.82 21.02 9.31
CA GLY A 226 2.70 20.21 10.16
C GLY A 226 1.98 19.63 11.38
N LYS A 227 1.23 20.49 12.08
CA LYS A 227 0.50 20.23 13.34
C LYS A 227 1.37 20.37 14.58
N SER A 228 1.86 19.25 15.11
CA SER A 228 2.66 19.23 16.32
C SER A 228 3.89 18.45 15.97
N GLY A 229 5.08 18.93 16.30
CA GLY A 229 6.28 18.25 15.85
C GLY A 229 7.44 19.20 15.76
N ALA A 230 8.48 18.81 15.06
CA ALA A 230 9.48 19.73 14.54
C ALA A 230 9.44 19.51 13.02
N ASP A 231 8.45 20.11 12.38
CA ASP A 231 8.05 19.72 11.04
C ASP A 231 8.87 20.45 9.97
N THR A 232 9.00 19.81 8.83
CA THR A 232 9.67 20.34 7.66
C THR A 232 8.69 20.38 6.50
N LEU A 233 8.35 21.59 6.05
CA LEU A 233 7.35 21.82 5.00
C LEU A 233 8.01 22.47 3.79
N TYR A 234 7.81 21.87 2.62
CA TYR A 234 8.20 22.40 1.31
C TYR A 234 6.96 22.62 0.46
N GLY A 235 6.66 23.87 0.11
CA GLY A 235 5.56 24.22 -0.81
C GLY A 235 5.85 23.64 -2.20
N GLY A 236 6.84 24.23 -2.88
CA GLY A 236 7.32 23.69 -4.16
C GLY A 236 7.15 24.71 -5.28
N LYS A 237 6.46 24.36 -6.35
CA LYS A 237 6.10 25.29 -7.42
C LYS A 237 4.63 25.66 -7.32
N GLY A 238 4.35 26.95 -7.27
CA GLY A 238 2.99 27.50 -7.24
C GLY A 238 2.80 28.33 -5.98
N ASN A 239 1.58 28.79 -5.72
CA ASN A 239 1.33 29.72 -4.61
C ASN A 239 0.84 28.94 -3.39
N ASP A 240 1.74 28.67 -2.47
CA ASP A 240 1.49 27.70 -1.41
C ASP A 240 1.08 28.34 -0.09
N LYS A 241 0.40 27.56 0.75
CA LYS A 241 0.07 27.92 2.13
C LYS A 241 0.64 26.88 3.09
N LEU A 242 1.65 27.29 3.85
CA LEU A 242 2.35 26.43 4.79
C LEU A 242 2.03 26.86 6.22
N TYR A 243 1.62 25.90 7.05
CA TYR A 243 1.33 26.08 8.46
C TYR A 243 2.17 25.09 9.28
N GLY A 244 3.18 25.57 10.01
CA GLY A 244 3.96 24.74 10.96
C GLY A 244 3.09 24.31 12.13
N GLU A 245 2.33 25.27 12.68
CA GLU A 245 1.44 25.12 13.83
C GLU A 245 2.21 25.09 15.17
N ALA A 246 2.45 23.95 15.80
CA ALA A 246 3.14 23.90 17.09
C ALA A 246 4.44 23.09 16.98
N GLY A 247 5.58 23.70 17.27
CA GLY A 247 6.83 23.00 17.03
C GLY A 247 8.00 23.92 16.86
N ASN A 248 9.17 23.36 16.55
CA ASN A 248 10.24 24.16 15.96
C ASN A 248 10.33 23.75 14.51
N ASP A 249 9.59 24.45 13.66
CA ASP A 249 9.32 24.01 12.31
C ASP A 249 10.24 24.70 11.31
N THR A 250 10.41 24.10 10.14
CA THR A 250 11.09 24.71 9.01
C THR A 250 10.19 24.72 7.79
N LEU A 251 9.90 25.92 7.28
CA LEU A 251 8.96 26.15 6.19
C LEU A 251 9.69 26.79 5.00
N TRP A 252 9.59 26.15 3.84
CA TRP A 252 10.12 26.62 2.56
C TRP A 252 9.01 26.76 1.53
N GLY A 253 8.63 27.98 1.16
CA GLY A 253 7.65 28.22 0.08
C GLY A 253 8.17 27.81 -1.29
N ASN A 254 9.48 28.03 -1.52
CA ASN A 254 10.19 27.76 -2.78
C ASN A 254 9.81 28.72 -3.92
N SER A 255 8.94 28.34 -4.84
CA SER A 255 8.67 29.11 -6.07
C SER A 255 7.22 29.50 -6.21
N GLY A 256 6.89 30.75 -5.88
CA GLY A 256 5.58 31.34 -6.14
C GLY A 256 5.32 32.50 -5.19
N ASP A 257 4.09 32.97 -5.14
CA ASP A 257 3.67 33.93 -4.13
C ASP A 257 3.08 33.15 -2.93
N ASP A 258 3.92 32.85 -1.95
CA ASP A 258 3.61 31.93 -0.84
C ASP A 258 3.18 32.65 0.45
N VAL A 259 2.40 31.94 1.28
CA VAL A 259 2.08 32.36 2.64
C VAL A 259 2.50 31.32 3.66
N LEU A 260 3.39 31.71 4.58
CA LEU A 260 3.99 30.85 5.58
C LEU A 260 3.61 31.33 6.98
N TRP A 261 3.09 30.43 7.81
CA TRP A 261 2.84 30.63 9.23
C TRP A 261 3.64 29.60 10.04
N GLY A 262 4.63 30.06 10.80
CA GLY A 262 5.39 29.20 11.71
C GLY A 262 4.50 28.67 12.82
N GLY A 263 3.81 29.58 13.50
CA GLY A 263 2.98 29.26 14.65
C GLY A 263 3.79 29.35 15.94
N THR A 264 3.52 28.48 16.91
CA THR A 264 4.18 28.52 18.22
C THR A 264 5.50 27.76 18.19
N GLY A 265 6.57 28.42 18.62
CA GLY A 265 7.88 27.82 18.83
C GLY A 265 8.97 28.60 18.11
N THR A 266 10.12 27.97 17.87
CA THR A 266 11.25 28.63 17.19
C THR A 266 11.36 28.10 15.77
N ASP A 267 10.69 28.79 14.84
CA ASP A 267 10.57 28.33 13.47
C ASP A 267 11.56 29.04 12.52
N THR A 268 11.83 28.39 11.39
CA THR A 268 12.63 28.93 10.29
C THR A 268 11.76 29.03 9.04
N LEU A 269 11.45 30.26 8.61
CA LEU A 269 10.61 30.50 7.44
C LEU A 269 11.43 31.09 6.28
N LYS A 270 11.28 30.51 5.09
CA LYS A 270 11.88 31.01 3.84
C LYS A 270 10.89 30.91 2.68
N GLY A 271 10.33 32.05 2.26
CA GLY A 271 9.42 32.11 1.12
C GLY A 271 10.07 31.66 -0.20
N GLY A 272 11.31 32.05 -0.48
CA GLY A 272 11.97 31.72 -1.74
C GLY A 272 11.79 32.79 -2.81
N SER A 273 11.55 32.41 -4.07
CA SER A 273 11.25 33.36 -5.14
C SER A 273 9.82 33.89 -5.03
N GLY A 274 9.43 34.89 -5.82
CA GLY A 274 8.09 35.50 -5.77
C GLY A 274 7.84 36.47 -4.61
N ARG A 275 6.59 36.86 -4.39
CA ARG A 275 6.16 37.78 -3.33
C ARG A 275 5.51 37.00 -2.19
N ASN A 276 6.24 36.91 -1.08
CA ASN A 276 5.87 36.03 0.02
C ASN A 276 5.41 36.78 1.27
N GLU A 277 4.47 36.18 1.98
CA GLU A 277 3.99 36.61 3.30
C GLU A 277 4.49 35.61 4.37
N LEU A 278 5.19 36.12 5.39
CA LEU A 278 5.82 35.29 6.43
C LEU A 278 5.34 35.77 7.81
N HIS A 279 4.80 34.85 8.60
CA HIS A 279 4.21 35.12 9.91
C HIS A 279 4.83 34.22 10.98
N GLN A 280 5.39 34.84 12.03
CA GLN A 280 5.92 34.19 13.23
C GLN A 280 5.20 34.77 14.45
N ASP A 281 4.68 33.90 15.32
CA ASP A 281 4.00 34.30 16.57
C ASP A 281 4.95 34.35 17.79
#